data_AF-A0A2N2I278-F1
#
_entry.id   AF-A0A2N2I278-F1
#
_cell.length_a   1.000
_cell.length_b   1.000
_cell.length_c   1.000
_cell.angle_alpha   90.00
_cell.angle_beta   90.00
_cell.angle_gamma   90.00
#
_symmetry.space_group_name_H-M   'P 1'
#
loop_
_entity.id
_entity.type
_entity.pdbx_description
1 polymer ?
#
loop_
_entity_poly.entity_id
_entity_poly.type
_entity_poly.pdbx_seq_one_letter_code
_entity_poly.pdbx_strand_id
1 'polypeptide(L)'
;MKKQLWIPQVICIFMLLWALNPSNSYAYYILLRWVCCGVFAYLAFQSFEQKMQGWVWILGITALLYNPIFRVHLNREIWSLVNVVTIGIAIVSVFAFKKKGGK
;
A
#
# COMPACT_ATOMS: atom_id res chain seq x y z
N MET A 1 0.81 15.64 17.91
CA MET A 1 -0.36 14.81 17.54
C MET A 1 0.15 13.45 17.07
N LYS A 2 -0.12 12.35 17.79
CA LYS A 2 0.23 10.99 17.33
C LYS A 2 -0.61 10.67 16.08
N LYS A 3 -0.12 11.00 14.88
CA LYS A 3 -0.79 10.65 13.62
C LYS A 3 -0.89 9.12 13.58
N GLN A 4 -2.09 8.56 13.64
CA GLN A 4 -2.31 7.10 13.67
C GLN A 4 -2.14 6.51 12.26
N LEU A 5 -0.90 6.25 11.85
CA LEU A 5 -0.54 5.79 10.49
C LEU A 5 -0.90 4.34 10.17
N TRP A 6 -1.25 3.61 11.22
CA TRP A 6 -1.55 2.20 11.23
C TRP A 6 -2.96 1.93 10.72
N ILE A 7 -3.90 2.87 10.86
CA ILE A 7 -5.28 2.74 10.35
C ILE A 7 -5.32 2.55 8.83
N PRO A 8 -4.74 3.44 8.00
CA PRO A 8 -4.80 3.27 6.55
C PRO A 8 -4.06 2.03 6.05
N GLN A 9 -2.98 1.63 6.74
CA GLN A 9 -2.23 0.40 6.43
C GLN A 9 -3.08 -0.85 6.68
N VAL A 10 -3.78 -0.91 7.82
CA VAL A 10 -4.69 -2.02 8.15
C VAL A 10 -5.82 -2.14 7.14
N ILE A 11 -6.42 -1.01 6.74
CA ILE A 11 -7.47 -0.99 5.71
C ILE A 11 -6.93 -1.55 4.38
N CYS A 12 -5.75 -1.09 3.93
CA CYS A 12 -5.13 -1.62 2.72
C CYS A 12 -4.83 -3.11 2.81
N ILE A 13 -4.33 -3.59 3.96
CA ILE A 13 -4.05 -5.03 4.15
C ILE A 13 -5.34 -5.84 4.02
N PHE A 14 -6.44 -5.42 4.67
CA PHE A 14 -7.73 -6.10 4.54
C PHE A 14 -8.26 -6.10 3.11
N MET A 15 -8.18 -4.97 2.41
CA MET A 15 -8.62 -4.89 1.01
C MET A 15 -7.74 -5.73 0.08
N LEU A 16 -6.42 -5.74 0.28
CA LEU A 16 -5.51 -6.58 -0.51
C LEU A 16 -5.78 -8.06 -0.25
N LEU A 17 -5.99 -8.48 1.01
CA LEU A 17 -6.37 -9.85 1.34
C LEU A 17 -7.69 -10.26 0.68
N TRP A 18 -8.68 -9.40 0.71
CA TRP A 18 -9.94 -9.65 0.02
C TRP A 18 -9.75 -9.75 -1.50
N ALA A 19 -8.83 -8.97 -2.08
CA ALA A 19 -8.49 -9.00 -3.51
C ALA A 19 -7.88 -10.33 -3.99
N LEU A 20 -7.30 -11.15 -3.11
CA LEU A 20 -6.83 -12.49 -3.44
C LEU A 20 -7.97 -13.46 -3.78
N ASN A 21 -9.21 -13.16 -3.35
CA ASN A 21 -10.34 -14.01 -3.68
C ASN A 21 -10.66 -13.94 -5.18
N PRO A 22 -10.64 -15.08 -5.90
CA PRO A 22 -10.83 -15.10 -7.34
C PRO A 22 -12.22 -14.67 -7.84
N SER A 23 -13.21 -14.54 -6.95
CA SER A 23 -14.59 -14.18 -7.30
C SER A 23 -14.88 -12.68 -7.32
N ASN A 24 -13.87 -11.82 -7.13
CA ASN A 24 -14.11 -10.37 -7.07
C ASN A 24 -14.40 -9.76 -8.45
N SER A 25 -15.40 -8.87 -8.47
CA SER A 25 -15.78 -8.11 -9.66
C SER A 25 -14.72 -7.08 -10.06
N TYR A 26 -14.65 -6.74 -11.34
CA TYR A 26 -13.68 -5.79 -11.88
C TYR A 26 -13.71 -4.42 -11.19
N ALA A 27 -14.90 -3.95 -10.82
CA ALA A 27 -15.09 -2.68 -10.11
C ALA A 27 -14.35 -2.65 -8.75
N TYR A 28 -14.26 -3.79 -8.07
CA TYR A 28 -13.53 -3.92 -6.81
C TYR A 28 -12.04 -3.59 -6.99
N TYR A 29 -11.41 -4.11 -8.05
CA TYR A 29 -10.00 -3.86 -8.33
C TYR A 29 -9.71 -2.41 -8.71
N ILE A 30 -10.68 -1.71 -9.32
CA ILE A 30 -10.56 -0.26 -9.56
C ILE A 30 -10.53 0.49 -8.23
N LEU A 31 -11.51 0.26 -7.35
CA LEU A 31 -11.59 0.92 -6.05
C LEU A 31 -10.36 0.60 -5.18
N LEU A 32 -9.92 -0.66 -5.17
CA LEU A 32 -8.71 -1.10 -4.50
C LEU A 32 -7.49 -0.27 -4.92
N ARG A 33 -7.30 -0.07 -6.22
CA ARG A 33 -6.18 0.71 -6.76
C ARG A 33 -6.23 2.17 -6.30
N TRP A 34 -7.41 2.81 -6.36
CA TRP A 34 -7.58 4.18 -5.87
C TRP A 34 -7.23 4.31 -4.38
N VAL A 35 -7.75 3.39 -3.55
CA VAL A 35 -7.49 3.41 -2.11
C VAL A 35 -6.03 3.11 -1.80
N CYS A 36 -5.46 2.04 -2.36
CA CYS A 36 -4.05 1.68 -2.17
C CYS A 36 -3.11 2.80 -2.65
N CYS A 37 -3.36 3.37 -3.83
CA CYS A 37 -2.57 4.49 -4.35
C CYS A 37 -2.61 5.67 -3.40
N GLY A 38 -3.79 6.09 -2.93
CA GLY A 38 -3.93 7.22 -2.00
C GLY A 38 -3.23 6.96 -0.66
N VAL A 39 -3.40 5.76 -0.10
CA VAL A 39 -2.77 5.37 1.17
C VAL A 39 -1.25 5.32 1.05
N PHE A 40 -0.71 4.69 0.01
CA PHE A 40 0.74 4.60 -0.18
C PHE A 40 1.36 5.96 -0.47
N ALA A 41 0.70 6.83 -1.25
CA ALA A 41 1.15 8.20 -1.47
C ALA A 41 1.19 9.00 -0.15
N TYR A 42 0.18 8.87 0.70
CA TYR A 42 0.16 9.50 2.02
C TYR A 42 1.30 9.00 2.92
N LEU A 43 1.52 7.69 2.96
CA LEU A 43 2.62 7.08 3.73
C LEU A 43 4.01 7.46 3.19
N ALA A 44 4.15 7.60 1.87
CA ALA A 44 5.37 8.08 1.24
C ALA A 44 5.67 9.54 1.65
N PHE A 45 4.66 10.42 1.59
CA PHE A 45 4.79 11.80 2.04
C PHE A 45 5.20 11.87 3.53
N GLN A 46 4.61 11.02 4.36
CA GLN A 46 4.96 11.00 5.77
C GLN A 46 6.32 10.38 6.07
N SER A 47 6.76 9.40 5.28
CA SER A 47 8.14 8.90 5.32
C SER A 47 9.13 10.02 5.02
N PHE A 48 8.76 10.91 4.11
CA PHE A 48 9.56 12.07 3.73
C PHE A 48 9.67 13.07 4.87
N GLU A 49 8.55 13.41 5.54
CA GLU A 49 8.57 14.23 6.76
C GLU A 49 9.46 13.62 7.85
N GLN A 50 9.44 12.29 7.98
CA GLN A 50 10.25 11.57 8.95
C GLN A 50 11.71 11.34 8.50
N LYS A 51 12.17 11.92 7.39
CA LYS A 51 13.53 11.71 6.84
C LYS A 51 13.89 10.23 6.60
N MET A 52 12.90 9.37 6.36
CA MET A 52 13.10 7.96 6.03
C MET A 52 13.15 7.76 4.52
N GLN A 53 14.19 8.27 3.87
CA GLN A 53 14.25 8.32 2.40
C GLN A 53 14.08 6.95 1.73
N GLY A 54 14.63 5.87 2.31
CA GLY A 54 14.41 4.52 1.77
C GLY A 54 12.94 4.12 1.70
N TRP A 55 12.15 4.45 2.72
CA TRP A 55 10.71 4.18 2.76
C TRP A 55 9.92 5.06 1.79
N VAL A 56 10.35 6.30 1.55
CA VAL A 56 9.73 7.18 0.55
C VAL A 56 9.76 6.54 -0.83
N TRP A 57 10.93 6.03 -1.24
CA TRP A 57 11.08 5.39 -2.54
C TRP A 57 10.28 4.09 -2.65
N ILE A 58 10.37 3.22 -1.64
CA ILE A 58 9.61 1.96 -1.64
C ILE A 58 8.11 2.24 -1.75
N LEU A 59 7.56 3.06 -0.85
CA LEU A 59 6.13 3.35 -0.81
C LEU A 59 5.67 4.19 -2.01
N GLY A 60 6.51 5.09 -2.52
CA GLY A 60 6.24 5.87 -3.72
C GLY A 60 6.15 4.99 -4.97
N ILE A 61 7.08 4.04 -5.15
CA ILE A 61 7.02 3.07 -6.25
C ILE A 61 5.78 2.19 -6.13
N THR A 62 5.44 1.72 -4.92
CA THR A 62 4.21 0.95 -4.70
C THR A 62 2.97 1.78 -5.02
N ALA A 63 2.91 3.06 -4.65
CA ALA A 63 1.79 3.95 -5.00
C ALA A 63 1.64 4.07 -6.52
N LEU A 64 2.76 4.21 -7.24
CA LEU A 64 2.76 4.27 -8.71
C LEU A 64 2.32 2.94 -9.35
N LEU A 65 2.68 1.80 -8.75
CA LEU A 65 2.26 0.48 -9.22
C LEU A 65 0.73 0.28 -9.14
N TYR A 66 0.11 0.80 -8.08
CA TYR A 66 -1.36 0.80 -7.91
C TYR A 66 -2.06 2.01 -8.54
N ASN A 67 -1.36 2.82 -9.34
CA ASN A 67 -1.93 4.03 -9.90
C ASN A 67 -3.11 3.71 -10.84
N PRO A 68 -4.31 4.30 -10.63
CA PRO A 68 -5.47 4.05 -11.47
C PRO A 68 -5.31 4.56 -12.90
N ILE A 69 -4.45 5.55 -13.13
CA ILE A 69 -4.21 6.18 -14.44
C ILE A 69 -3.47 5.23 -15.37
N PHE A 70 -2.43 4.56 -14.87
CA PHE A 70 -1.65 3.58 -15.63
C PHE A 70 -2.11 2.16 -15.27
N ARG A 71 -3.14 1.67 -15.97
CA ARG A 71 -3.53 0.25 -15.84
C ARG A 71 -2.46 -0.64 -16.48
N VAL A 72 -1.57 -1.18 -15.64
CA VAL A 72 -0.64 -2.23 -16.08
C VAL A 72 -1.44 -3.50 -16.36
N HIS A 73 -1.43 -3.94 -17.61
CA HIS A 73 -2.08 -5.17 -18.09
C HIS A 73 -1.24 -6.39 -17.72
N LEU A 74 -1.11 -6.65 -16.42
CA LEU A 74 -0.49 -7.87 -15.90
C LEU A 74 -1.54 -8.97 -15.78
N ASN A 75 -1.10 -10.22 -15.94
CA ASN A 75 -1.95 -11.38 -15.68
C ASN A 75 -2.35 -11.41 -14.20
N ARG A 76 -3.48 -12.05 -13.90
CA ARG A 76 -4.05 -12.16 -12.56
C ARG A 76 -3.07 -12.77 -11.56
N GLU A 77 -2.32 -13.77 -11.97
CA GLU A 77 -1.30 -14.44 -11.14
C GLU A 77 -0.21 -13.45 -10.69
N ILE A 78 0.27 -12.62 -11.61
CA ILE A 78 1.27 -11.60 -11.31
C ILE A 78 0.70 -10.54 -10.37
N TRP A 79 -0.55 -10.10 -10.61
CA TRP A 79 -1.24 -9.19 -9.69
C TRP A 79 -1.43 -9.78 -8.29
N SER A 80 -1.71 -11.09 -8.19
CA SER A 80 -1.80 -11.79 -6.90
C SER A 80 -0.46 -11.76 -6.16
N LEU A 81 0.64 -12.07 -6.87
CA LEU A 81 1.98 -12.01 -6.30
C LEU A 81 2.35 -10.59 -5.85
N VAL A 82 2.07 -9.59 -6.69
CA VAL A 82 2.27 -8.17 -6.36
C VAL A 82 1.46 -7.77 -5.12
N ASN A 83 0.20 -8.20 -5.01
CA ASN A 83 -0.63 -7.94 -3.83
C ASN A 83 -0.03 -8.56 -2.56
N VAL A 84 0.45 -9.80 -2.62
CA VAL A 84 1.11 -10.47 -1.49
C VAL A 84 2.37 -9.74 -1.06
N VAL A 85 3.23 -9.37 -2.00
CA VAL A 85 4.44 -8.58 -1.72
C VAL A 85 4.08 -7.24 -1.10
N THR A 86 3.04 -6.58 -1.60
CA THR A 86 2.56 -5.30 -1.10
C THR A 86 2.02 -5.40 0.33
N ILE A 87 1.32 -6.49 0.67
CA ILE A 87 0.91 -6.78 2.06
C ILE A 87 2.14 -6.87 2.96
N GLY A 88 3.19 -7.58 2.53
CA GLY A 88 4.45 -7.66 3.26
C GLY A 88 5.08 -6.29 3.51
N ILE A 89 5.19 -5.46 2.46
CA ILE A 89 5.71 -4.09 2.56
C ILE A 89 4.86 -3.25 3.52
N ALA A 90 3.52 -3.34 3.41
CA ALA A 90 2.61 -2.61 4.29
C ALA A 90 2.83 -3.00 5.76
N ILE A 91 2.92 -4.29 6.07
CA ILE A 91 3.19 -4.79 7.43
C ILE A 91 4.55 -4.28 7.94
N VAL A 92 5.63 -4.43 7.17
CA VAL A 92 6.96 -3.98 7.59
C VAL A 92 6.99 -2.46 7.79
N SER A 93 6.27 -1.70 6.95
CA SER A 93 6.16 -0.25 7.11
C SER A 93 5.47 0.14 8.43
N VAL A 94 4.44 -0.60 8.87
CA VAL A 94 3.80 -0.39 10.19
C VAL A 94 4.83 -0.54 11.32
N PHE A 95 5.64 -1.61 11.28
CA PHE A 95 6.67 -1.85 12.30
C PHE A 95 7.78 -0.79 12.26
N ALA A 96 8.21 -0.37 11.07
CA ALA A 96 9.20 0.69 10.89
C ALA A 96 8.73 2.02 11.49
N PHE A 97 7.47 2.40 11.24
CA PHE A 97 6.89 3.63 11.79
C PHE A 97 6.61 3.54 13.30
N LYS A 98 6.18 2.37 13.83
CA LYS A 98 6.04 2.18 15.29
C LYS A 98 7.38 2.32 16.02
N LYS A 99 8.47 1.79 15.44
CA LYS A 99 9.81 1.84 16.07
C LYS A 99 10.35 3.27 16.18
N LYS A 100 9.94 4.17 15.28
CA LYS A 100 10.40 5.56 15.28
C LYS A 100 9.60 6.47 16.21
N GLY A 101 8.31 6.20 16.41
CA GLY A 101 7.47 6.92 17.38
C GLY A 101 7.67 6.53 18.85
N GLY A 102 8.59 5.60 19.13
CA GLY A 102 8.97 5.15 20.47
C GLY A 102 10.36 5.62 20.93
N LYS A 103 10.97 6.59 20.22
CA LYS A 103 12.15 7.33 20.69
C LYS A 103 11.74 8.76 21.01
#